data_AF-A0A0P4V558-F1
#
_entry.id   AF-A0A0P4V558-F1
#
_cell.length_a   1.000
_cell.length_b   1.000
_cell.length_c   1.000
_cell.angle_alpha   90.00
_cell.angle_beta   90.00
_cell.angle_gamma   90.00
#
_symmetry.space_group_name_H-M   'P 1'
#
loop_
_entity.id
_entity.type
_entity.pdbx_description
1 polymer ?
#
loop_
_entity_poly.entity_id
_entity_poly.type
_entity_poly.pdbx_seq_one_letter_code
_entity_poly.pdbx_strand_id
1 'polypeptide(L)'
;MQDQPLNETLSAKNFSHLIEAVVKAILKVGQTHDLEQAFVVRDELRRLPDALLTEVLNQVMLHLVSIDPLLCRWFIIDVFLRDASPEGRADVAERINLLIAGLRSL
;
A
#
# COMPACT_ATOMS: atom_id res chain seq x y z
N MET A 1 5.74 27.09 -27.45
CA MET A 1 5.93 26.89 -26.01
C MET A 1 5.74 25.40 -25.77
N GLN A 2 6.72 24.73 -25.17
CA GLN A 2 6.70 23.28 -24.98
C GLN A 2 5.73 22.94 -23.84
N ASP A 3 4.62 22.29 -24.18
CA ASP A 3 3.90 21.45 -23.22
C ASP A 3 4.76 20.20 -23.00
N GLN A 4 5.56 20.19 -21.94
CA GLN A 4 6.19 18.96 -21.48
C GLN A 4 5.10 18.05 -20.92
N PRO A 5 4.83 16.86 -21.50
CA PRO A 5 3.99 15.90 -20.83
C PRO A 5 4.75 15.42 -19.60
N LEU A 6 4.13 15.52 -18.43
CA LEU A 6 4.50 14.86 -17.16
C LEU A 6 4.42 13.32 -17.27
N ASN A 7 4.88 12.77 -18.40
CA ASN A 7 4.75 11.40 -18.85
C ASN A 7 6.14 10.84 -19.19
N GLU A 8 7.14 11.18 -18.37
CA GLU A 8 8.31 10.30 -18.26
C GLU A 8 7.82 9.01 -17.63
N THR A 9 7.65 8.06 -18.52
CA THR A 9 7.04 6.76 -18.36
C THR A 9 7.71 6.06 -17.18
N LEU A 10 6.99 5.90 -16.06
CA LEU A 10 7.34 4.91 -15.06
C LEU A 10 7.32 3.56 -15.79
N SER A 11 8.50 3.09 -16.20
CA SER A 11 8.63 1.81 -16.87
C SER A 11 7.96 0.75 -15.99
N ALA A 12 7.24 -0.20 -16.59
CA ALA A 12 6.62 -1.30 -15.84
C ALA A 12 7.61 -2.00 -14.88
N LYS A 13 8.89 -2.03 -15.25
CA LYS A 13 9.99 -2.52 -14.41
C LYS A 13 10.23 -1.64 -13.17
N ASN A 14 10.26 -0.33 -13.33
CA ASN A 14 10.41 0.62 -12.22
C ASN A 14 9.21 0.57 -11.28
N PHE A 15 8.01 0.41 -11.85
CA PHE A 15 6.80 0.25 -11.07
C PHE A 15 6.82 -1.06 -10.27
N SER A 16 7.14 -2.19 -10.89
CA SER A 16 7.28 -3.49 -10.21
C SER A 16 8.34 -3.45 -9.09
N HIS A 17 9.51 -2.85 -9.35
CA HIS A 17 10.53 -2.67 -8.32
C HIS A 17 10.06 -1.80 -7.14
N LEU A 18 9.26 -0.76 -7.42
CA LEU A 18 8.66 0.06 -6.37
C LEU A 18 7.70 -0.75 -5.50
N ILE A 19 6.80 -1.53 -6.11
CA ILE A 19 5.87 -2.41 -5.37
C ILE A 19 6.66 -3.37 -4.48
N GLU A 20 7.66 -4.05 -5.05
CA GLU A 20 8.51 -4.98 -4.28
C GLU A 20 9.23 -4.30 -3.12
N ALA A 21 9.78 -3.11 -3.34
CA ALA A 21 10.48 -2.35 -2.30
C ALA A 21 9.54 -1.97 -1.16
N VAL A 22 8.33 -1.52 -1.48
CA VAL A 22 7.31 -1.17 -0.49
C VAL A 22 6.86 -2.41 0.29
N VAL A 23 6.55 -3.51 -0.40
CA VAL A 23 6.16 -4.77 0.25
C VAL A 23 7.25 -5.26 1.19
N LYS A 24 8.52 -5.25 0.76
CA LYS A 24 9.67 -5.63 1.60
C LYS A 24 9.83 -4.70 2.80
N ALA A 25 9.64 -3.40 2.63
CA ALA A 25 9.69 -2.44 3.74
C ALA A 25 8.58 -2.74 4.77
N ILE A 26 7.36 -3.00 4.31
CA ILE A 26 6.20 -3.33 5.16
C ILE A 26 6.44 -4.65 5.92
N LEU A 27 6.94 -5.68 5.23
CA LEU A 27 7.30 -6.96 5.86
C LEU A 27 8.37 -6.77 6.94
N LYS A 28 9.39 -5.95 6.67
CA LYS A 28 10.46 -5.67 7.63
C LYS A 28 9.93 -4.98 8.89
N VAL A 29 9.11 -3.94 8.75
CA VAL A 29 8.53 -3.25 9.91
C VAL A 29 7.50 -4.11 10.64
N GLY A 30 6.80 -5.00 9.94
CA GLY A 30 5.90 -5.99 10.52
C GLY A 30 6.61 -6.99 11.44
N GLN A 31 7.82 -7.40 11.08
CA GLN A 31 8.63 -8.30 11.91
C GLN A 31 9.08 -7.63 13.21
N THR A 32 9.45 -6.34 13.16
CA THR A 32 9.96 -5.60 14.32
C THR A 32 8.86 -4.92 15.14
N HIS A 33 7.63 -4.83 14.61
CA HIS A 33 6.52 -4.03 15.16
C HIS A 33 6.91 -2.57 15.43
N ASP A 34 7.85 -2.04 14.65
CA ASP A 34 8.35 -0.68 14.79
C ASP A 34 7.38 0.30 14.12
N LEU A 35 6.52 0.92 14.95
CA LEU A 35 5.53 1.89 14.51
C LEU A 35 6.15 3.15 13.90
N GLU A 36 7.30 3.60 14.39
CA GLU A 36 7.97 4.78 13.86
C GLU A 36 8.42 4.53 12.42
N GLN A 37 9.06 3.38 12.19
CA GLN A 37 9.45 2.97 10.84
C GLN A 37 8.25 2.74 9.93
N ALA A 38 7.15 2.21 10.47
CA ALA A 38 5.91 2.06 9.69
C ALA A 38 5.36 3.43 9.24
N PHE A 39 5.44 4.46 10.09
CA PHE A 39 5.08 5.83 9.68
C PHE A 39 6.03 6.42 8.66
N VAL A 40 7.33 6.11 8.72
CA VAL A 40 8.27 6.51 7.67
C VAL A 40 7.85 5.92 6.31
N VAL A 41 7.51 4.63 6.25
CA VAL A 41 7.02 3.99 5.01
C VAL A 41 5.74 4.67 4.51
N ARG A 42 4.78 4.94 5.41
CA ARG A 42 3.54 5.68 5.07
C ARG A 42 3.85 7.06 4.50
N ASP A 43 4.74 7.80 5.13
CA ASP A 43 5.03 9.17 4.77
C ASP A 43 5.76 9.24 3.42
N GLU A 44 6.66 8.29 3.12
CA GLU A 44 7.25 8.16 1.78
C GLU A 44 6.20 7.80 0.72
N LEU A 45 5.26 6.90 1.01
CA LEU A 45 4.16 6.60 0.09
C LEU A 45 3.28 7.83 -0.18
N ARG A 46 2.93 8.61 0.86
CA ARG A 46 2.11 9.82 0.72
C ARG A 46 2.79 10.94 -0.09
N ARG A 47 4.08 10.84 -0.40
CA ARG A 47 4.78 11.78 -1.31
C ARG A 47 4.58 11.44 -2.78
N LEU A 48 4.05 10.27 -3.11
CA LEU A 48 3.75 9.89 -4.49
C LEU A 48 2.57 10.73 -5.01
N PRO A 49 2.52 11.05 -6.32
CA PRO A 49 1.35 11.65 -6.93
C PRO A 49 0.11 10.77 -6.72
N ASP A 50 -1.06 11.37 -6.46
CA ASP A 50 -2.30 10.65 -6.06
C ASP A 50 -2.66 9.46 -6.97
N ALA A 51 -2.54 9.64 -8.29
CA ALA A 51 -2.82 8.59 -9.27
C ALA A 51 -1.86 7.41 -9.13
N LEU A 52 -0.56 7.68 -8.90
CA LEU A 52 0.46 6.67 -8.69
C LEU A 52 0.32 6.01 -7.31
N LEU A 53 0.04 6.80 -6.28
CA LEU A 53 -0.18 6.31 -4.92
C LEU A 53 -1.29 5.27 -4.88
N THR A 54 -2.42 5.55 -5.53
CA THR A 54 -3.57 4.65 -5.58
C THR A 54 -3.20 3.31 -6.22
N GLU A 55 -2.51 3.35 -7.36
CA GLU A 55 -2.07 2.12 -8.06
C GLU A 55 -1.04 1.35 -7.23
N VAL A 56 -0.08 2.04 -6.61
CA VAL A 56 0.90 1.42 -5.70
C VAL A 56 0.21 0.73 -4.53
N LEU A 57 -0.75 1.39 -3.87
CA LEU A 57 -1.48 0.81 -2.74
C LEU A 57 -2.31 -0.40 -3.14
N ASN A 58 -2.98 -0.35 -4.30
CA ASN A 58 -3.76 -1.49 -4.79
C ASN A 58 -2.86 -2.71 -5.00
N GLN A 59 -1.72 -2.55 -5.67
CA GLN A 59 -0.79 -3.66 -5.89
C GLN A 59 -0.16 -4.14 -4.58
N VAL A 60 0.27 -3.22 -3.71
CA VAL A 60 0.82 -3.56 -2.38
C VAL A 60 -0.20 -4.35 -1.55
N MET A 61 -1.48 -3.97 -1.55
CA MET A 61 -2.55 -4.71 -0.88
C MET A 61 -2.70 -6.13 -1.43
N LEU A 62 -2.74 -6.29 -2.75
CA LEU A 62 -2.86 -7.60 -3.41
C LEU A 62 -1.66 -8.51 -3.09
N HIS A 63 -0.45 -7.96 -3.10
CA HIS A 63 0.75 -8.71 -2.73
C HIS A 63 0.75 -9.06 -1.23
N LEU A 64 0.57 -8.09 -0.34
CA LEU A 64 0.63 -8.32 1.10
C LEU A 64 -0.48 -9.23 1.58
N VAL A 65 -1.71 -9.11 1.09
CA VAL A 65 -2.81 -9.97 1.53
C VAL A 65 -2.55 -11.44 1.20
N SER A 66 -1.82 -11.72 0.11
CA SER A 66 -1.41 -13.09 -0.25
C SER A 66 -0.29 -13.65 0.63
N ILE A 67 0.55 -12.78 1.21
CA ILE A 67 1.71 -13.16 2.03
C ILE A 67 1.32 -13.22 3.51
N ASP A 68 0.74 -12.14 4.01
CA ASP A 68 0.31 -11.95 5.40
C ASP A 68 -0.92 -11.03 5.45
N PRO A 69 -2.14 -11.61 5.46
CA PRO A 69 -3.40 -10.89 5.59
C PRO A 69 -3.48 -9.93 6.78
N LEU A 70 -2.91 -10.31 7.92
CA LEU A 70 -3.01 -9.54 9.15
C LEU A 70 -2.10 -8.33 9.08
N LEU A 71 -0.88 -8.52 8.56
CA LEU A 71 0.04 -7.43 8.31
C LEU A 71 -0.53 -6.44 7.28
N CYS A 72 -1.14 -6.94 6.20
CA CYS A 72 -1.81 -6.10 5.22
C CYS A 72 -2.87 -5.21 5.88
N ARG A 73 -3.76 -5.81 6.69
CA ARG A 73 -4.80 -5.08 7.42
C ARG A 73 -4.21 -4.05 8.37
N TRP A 74 -3.23 -4.44 9.18
CA TRP A 74 -2.57 -3.53 10.13
C TRP A 74 -1.92 -2.34 9.41
N PHE A 75 -1.11 -2.60 8.39
CA PHE A 75 -0.40 -1.52 7.71
C PHE A 75 -1.37 -0.57 7.01
N ILE A 76 -2.38 -1.08 6.30
CA ILE A 76 -3.29 -0.22 5.55
C ILE A 76 -4.25 0.54 6.48
N ILE A 77 -4.87 -0.15 7.43
CA ILE A 77 -5.95 0.43 8.26
C ILE A 77 -5.41 1.21 9.46
N ASP A 78 -4.38 0.70 10.12
CA ASP A 78 -3.89 1.23 11.40
C ASP A 78 -2.69 2.17 11.22
N VAL A 79 -1.92 2.01 10.13
CA VAL A 79 -0.80 2.90 9.81
C VAL A 79 -1.15 3.89 8.71
N PHE A 80 -1.49 3.41 7.51
CA PHE A 80 -1.64 4.26 6.33
C PHE A 80 -2.88 5.16 6.41
N LEU A 81 -4.02 4.60 6.81
CA LEU A 81 -5.29 5.32 6.98
C LEU A 81 -5.52 5.82 8.41
N ARG A 82 -4.47 5.92 9.23
CA ARG A 82 -4.59 6.36 10.63
C ARG A 82 -5.36 7.67 10.80
N ASP A 83 -5.17 8.60 9.87
CA ASP A 83 -5.74 9.96 9.91
C ASP A 83 -7.01 10.09 9.04
N ALA A 84 -7.46 9.01 8.40
CA ALA A 84 -8.67 9.02 7.58
C ALA A 84 -9.93 8.98 8.46
N SER A 85 -11.07 9.40 7.89
CA SER A 85 -12.35 9.34 8.60
C SER A 85 -12.72 7.88 8.94
N PRO A 86 -13.51 7.66 10.02
CA PRO A 86 -13.97 6.33 10.38
C PRO A 86 -14.67 5.59 9.23
N GLU A 87 -15.46 6.30 8.42
CA GLU A 87 -16.18 5.76 7.27
C GLU A 87 -15.20 5.31 6.17
N GLY A 88 -14.20 6.13 5.84
CA GLY A 88 -13.18 5.78 4.84
C GLY A 88 -12.33 4.59 5.28
N ARG A 89 -12.02 4.48 6.58
CA ARG A 89 -11.32 3.32 7.13
C ARG A 89 -12.18 2.05 7.07
N ALA A 90 -13.48 2.16 7.35
CA ALA A 90 -14.41 1.05 7.31
C ALA A 90 -14.57 0.48 5.89
N ASP A 91 -14.71 1.34 4.88
CA ASP A 91 -14.80 0.94 3.47
C ASP A 91 -13.57 0.14 3.02
N VAL A 92 -12.36 0.65 3.31
CA VAL A 92 -11.12 -0.06 2.95
C VAL A 92 -10.94 -1.34 3.75
N ALA A 93 -11.35 -1.37 5.02
CA ALA A 93 -11.30 -2.58 5.84
C ALA A 93 -12.22 -3.68 5.28
N GLU A 94 -13.42 -3.31 4.81
CA GLU A 94 -14.34 -4.25 4.16
C GLU A 94 -13.72 -4.83 2.88
N ARG A 95 -13.12 -3.98 2.04
CA ARG A 95 -12.41 -4.43 0.82
C ARG A 95 -11.28 -5.42 1.13
N ILE A 96 -10.47 -5.16 2.16
CA ILE A 96 -9.43 -6.09 2.60
C ILE A 96 -10.04 -7.41 3.09
N ASN A 97 -11.12 -7.36 3.88
CA ASN A 97 -11.80 -8.56 4.37
C ASN A 97 -12.33 -9.43 3.22
N LEU A 98 -12.89 -8.80 2.16
CA LEU A 98 -13.34 -9.52 0.97
C LEU A 98 -12.17 -10.19 0.23
N LEU A 99 -11.02 -9.52 0.10
CA LEU A 99 -9.81 -10.12 -0.47
C LEU A 99 -9.34 -11.33 0.33
N ILE A 100 -9.32 -11.22 1.66
CA ILE A 100 -8.94 -12.32 2.56
C ILE A 100 -9.93 -13.50 2.44
N ALA A 101 -11.22 -13.21 2.39
CA ALA A 101 -12.25 -14.22 2.23
C ALA A 101 -12.10 -14.98 0.90
N GLY A 102 -11.82 -14.26 -0.19
CA GLY A 102 -11.54 -14.86 -1.50
C GLY A 102 -10.34 -15.80 -1.47
N LEU A 103 -9.25 -15.42 -0.81
CA LEU A 103 -8.06 -16.29 -0.66
C LEU A 103 -8.32 -17.56 0.15
N ARG A 104 -9.19 -17.50 1.16
CA ARG A 104 -9.55 -18.67 1.99
C ARG A 104 -10.51 -19.64 1.30
N SER A 105 -11.16 -19.21 0.23
CA SER A 105 -12.10 -20.02 -0.55
C SER A 105 -11.47 -20.82 -1.70
N LEU A 106 -10.16 -20.63 -1.92
CA LEU A 106 -9.30 -21.37 -2.85
C LEU A 106 -8.58 -22.51 -2.13
#